data_AF-X7ECF9-F1
#
_entry.id   AF-X7ECF9-F1
#
_cell.length_a   1.000
_cell.length_b   1.000
_cell.length_c   1.000
_cell.angle_alpha   90.00
_cell.angle_beta   90.00
_cell.angle_gamma   90.00
#
_symmetry.space_group_name_H-M   'P 1'
#
loop_
_entity.id
_entity.type
_entity.pdbx_description
1 polymer ?
#
loop_
_entity_poly.entity_id
_entity_poly.type
_entity_poly.pdbx_seq_one_letter_code
_entity_poly.pdbx_strand_id
1 'polypeptide(L)'
;MTIYRLGTILLTDILPIILYLGVIVMVTVYYAKRNSLFVYPIFIAITTVGRLAVLQGREMAPENILIEAAAILLLSLSALVIMWAIGKQSV
;
A
#
# COMPACT_ATOMS: atom_id res chain seq x y z
N MET A 1 -6.46 -17.62 -22.68
CA MET A 1 -6.80 -16.54 -23.63
C MET A 1 -8.32 -16.48 -23.75
N THR A 2 -9.00 -15.90 -22.75
CA THR A 2 -10.48 -16.01 -22.60
C THR A 2 -11.13 -14.74 -22.02
N ILE A 3 -10.36 -13.68 -21.75
CA ILE A 3 -10.80 -12.44 -21.09
C ILE A 3 -11.41 -11.38 -22.03
N TYR A 4 -11.45 -11.62 -23.35
CA TYR A 4 -12.00 -10.66 -24.32
C TYR A 4 -13.53 -10.71 -24.49
N ARG A 5 -14.25 -11.62 -23.82
CA ARG A 5 -15.69 -11.86 -24.06
C ARG A 5 -16.66 -11.18 -23.10
N LEU A 6 -16.21 -10.58 -22.01
CA LEU A 6 -17.05 -9.79 -21.12
C LEU A 6 -16.54 -8.35 -21.16
N GLY A 7 -17.33 -7.43 -21.72
CA GLY A 7 -17.07 -5.98 -21.71
C GLY A 7 -17.22 -5.36 -20.31
N THR A 8 -16.77 -6.05 -19.28
CA THR A 8 -16.88 -5.66 -17.88
C THR A 8 -15.49 -5.66 -17.29
N ILE A 9 -14.90 -4.46 -17.17
CA ILE A 9 -13.62 -4.29 -16.51
C ILE A 9 -13.83 -4.52 -15.01
N LEU A 10 -13.28 -5.60 -14.47
CA LEU A 10 -13.36 -5.87 -13.03
C LEU A 10 -12.34 -4.99 -12.31
N LEU A 11 -12.69 -4.56 -11.08
CA LEU A 11 -11.75 -3.83 -10.22
C LEU A 11 -10.43 -4.60 -10.06
N THR A 12 -10.48 -5.93 -10.02
CA THR A 12 -9.31 -6.81 -9.90
C THR A 12 -8.30 -6.63 -11.05
N ASP A 13 -8.75 -6.25 -12.24
CA ASP A 13 -7.89 -6.06 -13.42
C ASP A 13 -7.23 -4.67 -13.47
N ILE A 14 -7.91 -3.65 -12.93
CA ILE A 14 -7.41 -2.25 -12.90
C ILE A 14 -6.65 -1.93 -11.60
N LEU A 15 -6.97 -2.58 -10.49
CA LEU A 15 -6.28 -2.40 -9.22
C LEU A 15 -4.75 -2.65 -9.29
N PRO A 16 -4.22 -3.64 -10.05
CA PRO A 16 -2.78 -3.80 -10.23
C PRO A 16 -2.12 -2.66 -11.00
N ILE A 17 -2.76 -2.14 -12.06
CA ILE A 17 -2.15 -1.08 -12.87
C ILE A 17 -2.05 0.22 -12.08
N ILE A 18 -3.05 0.51 -11.25
CA ILE A 18 -3.06 1.71 -10.39
C ILE A 18 -2.02 1.63 -9.27
N LEU A 19 -1.81 0.44 -8.70
CA LEU A 19 -0.76 0.20 -7.71
C LEU A 19 0.62 0.39 -8.32
N TYR A 20 0.85 -0.19 -9.50
CA TYR A 20 2.14 -0.13 -10.18
C TYR A 20 2.52 1.33 -10.44
N LEU A 21 1.57 2.13 -10.91
CA LEU A 21 1.76 3.55 -11.12
C LEU A 21 2.06 4.30 -9.81
N GLY A 22 1.32 4.02 -8.73
CA GLY A 22 1.54 4.64 -7.42
C GLY A 22 2.94 4.35 -6.84
N VAL A 23 3.43 3.12 -6.99
CA VAL A 23 4.78 2.73 -6.55
C VAL A 23 5.85 3.42 -7.41
N ILE A 24 5.67 3.47 -8.74
CA ILE A 24 6.59 4.21 -9.63
C ILE A 24 6.68 5.68 -9.23
N VAL A 25 5.56 6.32 -8.89
CA VAL A 25 5.53 7.70 -8.41
C VAL A 25 6.34 7.85 -7.13
N MET A 26 6.14 6.96 -6.14
CA MET A 26 6.90 7.00 -4.88
C MET A 26 8.41 6.78 -5.09
N VAL A 27 8.80 5.86 -5.98
CA VAL A 27 10.20 5.62 -6.35
C VAL A 27 10.79 6.84 -7.07
N THR A 28 10.04 7.49 -7.94
CA THR A 28 10.48 8.70 -8.63
C THR A 28 10.73 9.85 -7.66
N VAL A 29 9.84 10.02 -6.67
CA VAL A 29 10.00 11.03 -5.60
C VAL A 29 11.17 10.68 -4.67
N TYR A 30 11.43 9.39 -4.43
CA TYR A 30 12.60 8.90 -3.70
C TYR A 30 13.92 9.35 -4.35
N TYR A 31 14.05 9.25 -5.67
CA TYR A 31 15.23 9.74 -6.38
C TYR A 31 15.37 11.27 -6.36
N ALA A 32 14.27 12.01 -6.26
CA ALA A 32 14.27 13.47 -6.30
C ALA A 32 14.62 14.15 -4.97
N LYS A 33 14.36 13.52 -3.80
CA LYS A 33 14.46 14.21 -2.49
C LYS A 33 15.23 13.39 -1.45
N ARG A 34 16.55 13.64 -1.33
CA ARG A 34 17.49 12.95 -0.41
C ARG A 34 17.21 13.17 1.09
N ASN A 35 16.32 14.09 1.49
CA ASN A 35 16.15 14.45 2.91
C ASN A 35 15.03 13.71 3.65
N SER A 36 14.14 13.00 2.95
CA SER A 36 12.99 12.31 3.57
C SER A 36 12.93 10.83 3.15
N LEU A 37 14.11 10.22 3.01
CA LEU A 37 14.34 8.87 2.48
C LEU A 37 13.60 7.76 3.24
N PHE A 38 13.28 7.95 4.52
CA PHE A 38 12.73 6.90 5.38
C PHE A 38 11.21 6.71 5.28
N VAL A 39 10.48 7.72 4.84
CA VAL A 39 9.01 7.69 4.84
C VAL A 39 8.49 6.89 3.63
N TYR A 40 9.10 7.06 2.45
CA TYR A 40 8.63 6.43 1.21
C TYR A 40 8.60 4.88 1.23
N PRO A 41 9.61 4.16 1.75
CA PRO A 41 9.58 2.69 1.83
C PRO A 41 8.41 2.15 2.67
N ILE A 42 8.04 2.87 3.72
CA ILE A 42 6.96 2.47 4.65
C ILE A 42 5.60 2.59 3.97
N PHE A 43 5.38 3.68 3.22
CA PHE A 43 4.15 3.85 2.45
C PHE A 43 3.95 2.79 1.36
N ILE A 44 5.05 2.36 0.72
CA ILE A 44 5.03 1.26 -0.26
C ILE A 44 4.62 -0.05 0.40
N ALA A 45 5.16 -0.35 1.60
CA ALA A 45 4.79 -1.54 2.36
C ALA A 45 3.30 -1.53 2.75
N ILE A 46 2.79 -0.42 3.30
CA ILE A 46 1.37 -0.29 3.71
C ILE A 46 0.44 -0.49 2.52
N THR A 47 0.73 0.12 1.37
CA THR A 47 -0.13 0.03 0.18
C THR A 47 -0.14 -1.39 -0.40
N THR A 48 1.02 -2.06 -0.40
CA THR A 48 1.16 -3.45 -0.84
C THR A 48 0.34 -4.40 0.04
N VAL A 49 0.49 -4.29 1.37
CA VAL A 49 -0.23 -5.14 2.33
C VAL A 49 -1.73 -4.84 2.30
N GLY A 50 -2.12 -3.57 2.26
CA GLY A 50 -3.53 -3.16 2.22
C GLY A 50 -4.28 -3.68 0.99
N ARG A 51 -3.65 -3.66 -0.19
CA ARG A 51 -4.24 -4.24 -1.40
C ARG A 51 -4.31 -5.77 -1.33
N LEU A 52 -3.26 -6.43 -0.82
CA LEU A 52 -3.24 -7.88 -0.67
C LEU A 52 -4.38 -8.33 0.24
N ALA A 53 -4.57 -7.66 1.38
CA ALA A 53 -5.66 -7.93 2.32
C ALA A 53 -7.06 -7.71 1.71
N VAL A 54 -7.25 -6.65 0.91
CA VAL A 54 -8.54 -6.40 0.22
C VAL A 54 -8.87 -7.49 -0.81
N LEU A 55 -7.87 -7.99 -1.53
CA LEU A 55 -8.06 -9.06 -2.51
C LEU A 55 -8.28 -10.42 -1.83
N GLN A 56 -7.58 -10.68 -0.71
CA GLN A 56 -7.75 -11.91 0.07
C GLN A 56 -9.01 -11.91 0.94
N GLY A 57 -9.57 -10.74 1.28
CA GLY A 57 -10.79 -10.62 2.08
C GLY A 57 -12.06 -11.17 1.43
N ARG A 58 -12.02 -11.62 0.17
CA ARG A 58 -13.14 -12.33 -0.47
C ARG A 58 -13.10 -13.85 -0.29
N GLU A 59 -11.92 -14.41 0.01
CA GLU A 59 -11.68 -15.86 0.10
C GLU A 59 -11.32 -16.31 1.53
N MET A 60 -11.06 -15.37 2.44
CA MET A 60 -10.63 -15.65 3.83
C MET A 60 -11.79 -15.57 4.82
N ALA A 61 -11.74 -16.40 5.87
CA ALA A 61 -12.68 -16.33 6.99
C ALA A 61 -12.65 -14.93 7.63
N PRO A 62 -13.82 -14.40 8.07
CA PRO A 62 -13.93 -13.02 8.58
C PRO A 62 -13.02 -12.73 9.78
N GLU A 63 -12.65 -13.76 10.55
CA GLU A 63 -11.67 -13.68 11.63
C GLU A 63 -10.26 -13.30 11.14
N ASN A 64 -9.78 -13.91 10.05
CA ASN A 64 -8.45 -13.62 9.50
C ASN A 64 -8.38 -12.21 8.91
N ILE A 65 -9.45 -11.75 8.26
CA ILE A 65 -9.53 -10.41 7.69
C ILE A 65 -9.40 -9.35 8.79
N LEU A 66 -10.03 -9.58 9.95
CA LEU A 66 -9.95 -8.66 11.08
C LEU A 66 -8.52 -8.57 11.65
N ILE A 67 -7.84 -9.71 11.76
CA ILE A 67 -6.44 -9.77 12.22
C ILE A 67 -5.50 -9.09 11.22
N GLU A 68 -5.71 -9.31 9.93
CA GLU A 68 -4.90 -8.72 8.87
C GLU A 68 -5.09 -7.19 8.79
N ALA A 69 -6.33 -6.72 8.91
CA ALA A 69 -6.64 -5.29 9.02
C ALA A 69 -6.02 -4.66 10.28
N ALA A 70 -6.02 -5.37 11.42
CA ALA A 70 -5.37 -4.92 12.64
C ALA A 70 -3.84 -4.81 12.49
N ALA A 71 -3.21 -5.75 11.76
CA ALA A 71 -1.78 -5.68 11.44
C ALA A 71 -1.42 -4.46 10.57
N ILE A 72 -2.26 -4.14 9.58
CA ILE A 72 -2.11 -2.94 8.74
C ILE A 72 -2.28 -1.67 9.58
N LEU A 73 -3.26 -1.63 10.48
CA LEU A 73 -3.45 -0.52 11.41
C LEU A 73 -2.20 -0.29 12.27
N LEU A 74 -1.62 -1.37 12.81
CA LEU A 74 -0.41 -1.30 13.65
C LEU A 74 0.82 -0.84 12.85
N LEU A 75 0.96 -1.28 11.60
CA LEU A 75 1.99 -0.79 10.66
C LEU A 75 1.81 0.70 10.36
N SER A 76 0.57 1.16 10.14
CA SER A 76 0.25 2.56 9.88
C SER A 76 0.55 3.46 11.09
N LEU A 77 0.22 3.00 12.30
CA LEU A 77 0.58 3.67 13.56
C LEU A 77 2.10 3.77 13.73
N SER A 78 2.83 2.70 13.42
CA SER A 78 4.30 2.72 13.45
C SER A 78 4.87 3.74 12.46
N ALA A 79 4.30 3.82 11.26
CA ALA A 79 4.68 4.82 10.25
C ALA A 79 4.43 6.26 10.73
N LEU A 80 3.29 6.52 11.37
CA LEU A 80 2.95 7.82 11.93
C LEU A 80 3.93 8.25 13.02
N VAL A 81 4.29 7.32 13.92
CA VAL A 81 5.27 7.59 14.99
C VAL A 81 6.65 7.90 14.39
N ILE A 82 7.09 7.13 13.40
CA ILE A 82 8.37 7.38 12.71
C ILE A 82 8.35 8.73 11.98
N MET A 83 7.26 9.06 11.28
CA MET A 83 7.10 10.36 10.63
C MET A 83 7.16 11.51 11.62
N TRP A 84 6.48 11.38 12.76
CA TRP A 84 6.49 12.40 13.81
C TRP A 84 7.87 12.55 14.46
N ALA A 85 8.58 11.43 14.69
CA ALA A 85 9.93 11.42 15.21
C ALA A 85 10.93 12.10 14.24
N ILE A 86 10.84 11.82 12.94
CA ILE A 86 11.70 12.42 11.92
C ILE A 86 11.41 13.92 11.75
N GLY A 87 10.15 14.34 11.85
CA GLY A 87 9.76 15.76 11.77
C GLY A 87 10.41 16.63 12.85
N LYS A 88 10.84 16.03 13.96
CA LYS A 88 11.55 16.71 15.05
C LYS A 88 13.06 16.86 14.81
N GLN A 89 13.65 16.15 13.85
CA GLN A 89 15.09 16.20 13.52
C GLN A 89 15.46 17.40 12.61
N SER A 90 14.49 18.22 12.21
CA SER A 90 14.67 19.40 11.36
C SER A 90 14.30 20.71 12.07
N VAL A 91 14.54 20.79 13.39
CA VAL A 91 14.53 22.06 14.13
C VAL A 91 15.81 22.16 14.95
#